data_AF-A0AAW1PWY0-F1
#
_entry.id   AF-A0AAW1PWY0-F1
#
_cell.length_a   1.000
_cell.length_b   1.000
_cell.length_c   1.000
_cell.angle_alpha   90.00
_cell.angle_beta   90.00
_cell.angle_gamma   90.00
#
_symmetry.space_group_name_H-M   'P 1'
#
loop_
_entity.id
_entity.type
_entity.pdbx_description
1 polymer ?
#
loop_
_entity_poly.entity_id
_entity_poly.type
_entity_poly.pdbx_seq_one_letter_code
_entity_poly.pdbx_strand_id
1 'polypeptide(L)'
;MFISDPSITAQYSRATDRLVAASTLSFAVLLLPQILQNSLALSAGNTAALSILSWVGFTTALLGNTVLLSYFVSRGEAGGARIQALGALSNAAVLAQVFLAGHMPTVAAYTLAAIEAVGMSVTLAKVTGMLDGSRVGDNFGKGVWQSYLDALGVLGVTVLVQALSMTITGGTATQPGVLAGLGALTFLLLDKLGKLPQNLQGVWVLVPAWAATFLFGFQPVAQLVSNLRDPTSLAGIAVPSVVLAMVSNALMVPRALFTEDAVWFVGSAWGSLMGWAQLLSLCLGTSPSGARFLAPPIFAASTAVFFTYWALFLRADCKSKGQPGLFNTAAALLLGLANKRV
;
A
#
# COMPACT_ATOMS: atom_id res chain seq x y z
N MET A 1 -4.23 25.50 -23.44
CA MET A 1 -4.61 24.12 -23.80
C MET A 1 -3.47 23.57 -24.62
N PHE A 2 -2.58 22.78 -24.02
CA PHE A 2 -1.46 22.16 -24.75
C PHE A 2 -1.98 20.86 -25.37
N ILE A 3 -1.90 20.75 -26.70
CA ILE A 3 -2.38 19.58 -27.43
C ILE A 3 -1.29 18.51 -27.32
N SER A 4 -1.54 17.48 -26.51
CA SER A 4 -0.68 16.29 -26.42
C SER A 4 -0.79 15.47 -27.71
N ASP A 5 0.34 15.08 -28.30
CA ASP A 5 0.35 14.16 -29.45
C ASP A 5 -0.25 12.79 -29.03
N PRO A 6 -1.33 12.31 -29.68
CA PRO A 6 -1.98 11.04 -29.35
C PRO A 6 -1.03 9.84 -29.46
N SER A 7 -0.07 9.87 -30.39
CA SER A 7 0.89 8.79 -30.59
C SER A 7 1.90 8.70 -29.43
N ILE A 8 2.36 9.85 -28.93
CA ILE A 8 3.25 9.96 -27.76
C ILE A 8 2.52 9.48 -26.50
N THR A 9 1.26 9.87 -26.35
CA THR A 9 0.42 9.49 -25.20
C THR A 9 0.19 7.97 -25.17
N ALA A 10 -0.12 7.36 -26.31
CA ALA A 10 -0.31 5.90 -26.41
C ALA A 10 0.99 5.12 -26.19
N GLN A 11 2.13 5.62 -26.69
CA GLN A 11 3.44 5.01 -26.42
C GLN A 11 3.80 5.10 -24.94
N TYR A 12 3.56 6.24 -24.31
CA TYR A 12 3.83 6.45 -22.89
C TYR A 12 2.94 5.55 -22.03
N SER A 13 1.63 5.44 -22.32
CA SER A 13 0.73 4.48 -21.67
C SER A 13 1.33 3.06 -21.65
N ARG A 14 1.70 2.53 -22.83
CA ARG A 14 2.28 1.19 -22.96
C ARG A 14 3.59 1.04 -22.18
N ALA A 15 4.42 2.08 -22.17
CA ALA A 15 5.66 2.06 -21.39
C ALA A 15 5.37 1.98 -19.89
N THR A 16 4.43 2.79 -19.38
CA THR A 16 4.04 2.74 -17.96
C THR A 16 3.42 1.40 -17.57
N ASP A 17 2.63 0.77 -18.45
CA ASP A 17 2.07 -0.57 -18.21
C ASP A 17 3.17 -1.64 -18.08
N ARG A 18 4.21 -1.57 -18.92
CA ARG A 18 5.37 -2.47 -18.83
C ARG A 18 6.15 -2.27 -17.53
N LEU A 19 6.27 -1.03 -17.04
CA LEU A 19 6.91 -0.75 -15.75
C LEU A 19 6.11 -1.36 -14.59
N VAL A 20 4.78 -1.26 -14.61
CA VAL A 20 3.92 -1.93 -13.63
C VAL A 20 4.03 -3.46 -13.73
N ALA A 21 4.14 -4.02 -14.94
CA ALA A 21 4.39 -5.46 -15.10
C ALA A 21 5.75 -5.88 -14.51
N ALA A 22 6.80 -5.08 -14.71
CA ALA A 22 8.12 -5.31 -14.10
C ALA A 22 8.08 -5.16 -12.56
N SER A 23 7.28 -4.22 -12.05
CA SER A 23 7.01 -4.09 -10.62
C SER A 23 6.36 -5.35 -10.03
N THR A 24 5.44 -5.99 -10.78
CA THR A 24 4.81 -7.25 -10.34
C THR A 24 5.84 -8.35 -10.11
N LEU A 25 6.83 -8.49 -10.99
CA LEU A 25 7.90 -9.48 -10.83
C LEU A 25 8.75 -9.22 -9.58
N SER A 26 9.09 -7.95 -9.32
CA SER A 26 9.89 -7.57 -8.16
C SER A 26 9.13 -7.72 -6.84
N PHE A 27 7.82 -7.42 -6.82
CA PHE A 27 6.96 -7.75 -5.67
C PHE A 27 6.80 -9.26 -5.46
N ALA A 28 6.77 -10.07 -6.51
CA ALA A 28 6.61 -11.53 -6.40
C ALA A 28 7.75 -12.17 -5.61
N VAL A 29 8.96 -11.64 -5.78
CA VAL A 29 10.16 -12.13 -5.08
C VAL A 29 10.41 -11.41 -3.76
N LEU A 30 9.66 -10.37 -3.42
CA LEU A 30 9.91 -9.53 -2.23
C LEU A 30 9.75 -10.31 -0.93
N LEU A 31 8.63 -11.02 -0.78
CA LEU A 31 8.32 -11.79 0.43
C LEU A 31 8.67 -13.28 0.30
N LEU A 32 9.06 -13.74 -0.89
CA LEU A 32 9.41 -15.14 -1.11
C LEU A 32 10.56 -15.62 -0.20
N PRO A 33 11.67 -14.88 -0.02
CA PRO A 33 12.72 -15.26 0.93
C PRO A 33 12.21 -15.41 2.36
N GLN A 34 11.35 -14.48 2.81
CA GLN A 34 10.76 -14.53 4.15
C GLN A 34 9.86 -15.76 4.32
N ILE A 35 8.99 -16.04 3.34
CA ILE A 35 8.11 -17.20 3.35
C ILE A 35 8.93 -18.49 3.40
N LEU A 36 9.99 -18.59 2.61
CA LEU A 36 10.86 -19.77 2.60
C LEU A 36 11.61 -19.95 3.93
N GLN A 37 12.21 -18.89 4.47
CA GLN A 37 12.91 -18.93 5.76
C GLN A 37 12.00 -19.34 6.91
N ASN A 38 10.78 -18.79 6.94
CA ASN A 38 9.77 -19.14 7.93
C ASN A 38 9.37 -20.62 7.84
N SER A 39 9.15 -21.14 6.63
CA SER A 39 8.83 -22.55 6.41
C SER A 39 9.95 -23.48 6.89
N LEU A 40 11.21 -23.13 6.61
CA LEU A 40 12.36 -23.88 7.08
C LEU A 40 12.45 -23.86 8.61
N ALA A 41 12.29 -22.69 9.23
CA ALA A 41 12.31 -22.54 10.69
C ALA A 41 11.19 -23.35 11.37
N LEU A 42 9.96 -23.30 10.84
CA LEU A 42 8.83 -24.09 11.32
C LEU A 42 9.10 -25.59 11.20
N SER A 43 9.62 -26.04 10.06
CA SER A 43 9.95 -27.46 9.83
C SER A 43 11.05 -27.98 10.76
N ALA A 44 11.97 -27.10 11.17
CA ALA A 44 13.02 -27.39 12.14
C ALA A 44 12.57 -27.23 13.61
N GLY A 45 11.31 -26.86 13.87
CA GLY A 45 10.80 -26.58 15.22
C GLY A 45 11.34 -25.29 15.86
N ASN A 46 12.05 -24.44 15.12
CA ASN A 46 12.59 -23.17 15.60
C ASN A 46 11.55 -22.05 15.48
N THR A 47 10.47 -22.15 16.25
CA THR A 47 9.39 -21.15 16.23
C THR A 47 9.85 -19.79 16.76
N ALA A 48 10.88 -19.76 17.62
CA ALA A 48 11.44 -18.53 18.17
C ALA A 48 11.97 -17.58 17.08
N ALA A 49 12.46 -18.10 15.95
CA ALA A 49 12.92 -17.29 14.83
C ALA A 49 11.82 -16.37 14.24
N LEU A 50 10.54 -16.73 14.43
CA LEU A 50 9.42 -15.94 13.91
C LEU A 50 8.89 -14.90 14.91
N SER A 51 9.38 -14.87 16.16
CA SER A 51 8.89 -13.93 17.18
C SER A 51 9.23 -12.48 16.89
N ILE A 52 10.23 -12.23 16.03
CA ILE A 52 10.65 -10.90 15.61
C ILE A 52 9.71 -10.29 14.55
N LEU A 53 8.88 -11.11 13.91
CA LEU A 53 7.96 -10.65 12.88
C LEU A 53 6.75 -9.95 13.51
N SER A 54 6.51 -8.70 13.12
CA SER A 54 5.35 -7.94 13.59
C SER A 54 4.07 -8.42 12.93
N TRP A 55 3.30 -9.26 13.62
CA TRP A 55 1.98 -9.69 13.14
C TRP A 55 1.03 -8.51 12.89
N VAL A 56 1.15 -7.43 13.67
CA VAL A 56 0.38 -6.19 13.46
C VAL A 56 0.77 -5.53 12.13
N GLY A 57 2.06 -5.42 11.84
CA GLY A 57 2.56 -4.83 10.60
C GLY A 57 2.09 -5.61 9.37
N PHE A 58 2.20 -6.94 9.40
CA PHE A 58 1.70 -7.79 8.33
C PHE A 58 0.16 -7.74 8.20
N THR A 59 -0.56 -7.60 9.32
CA THR A 59 -2.03 -7.40 9.29
C THR A 59 -2.42 -6.10 8.58
N THR A 60 -1.74 -4.98 8.90
CA THR A 60 -2.00 -3.70 8.23
C THR A 60 -1.65 -3.75 6.74
N ALA A 61 -0.58 -4.47 6.38
CA ALA A 61 -0.17 -4.65 5.00
C ALA A 61 -1.19 -5.50 4.23
N LEU A 62 -1.64 -6.63 4.79
CA LEU A 62 -2.69 -7.48 4.22
C LEU A 62 -3.97 -6.68 3.93
N LEU A 63 -4.51 -6.01 4.95
CA LEU A 63 -5.73 -5.21 4.80
C LEU A 63 -5.55 -4.07 3.79
N GLY A 64 -4.41 -3.38 3.82
CA GLY A 64 -4.08 -2.35 2.83
C GLY A 64 -4.09 -2.91 1.41
N ASN A 65 -3.48 -4.07 1.19
CA ASN A 65 -3.49 -4.74 -0.11
C ASN A 65 -4.90 -5.15 -0.55
N THR A 66 -5.71 -5.72 0.32
CA THR A 66 -7.08 -6.17 -0.02
C THR A 66 -8.00 -4.99 -0.39
N VAL A 67 -7.89 -3.87 0.32
CA VAL A 67 -8.64 -2.65 -0.02
C VAL A 67 -8.12 -2.03 -1.32
N LEU A 68 -6.81 -1.92 -1.50
CA LEU A 68 -6.22 -1.38 -2.74
C LEU A 68 -6.50 -2.29 -3.96
N LEU A 69 -6.59 -3.60 -3.78
CA LEU A 69 -7.03 -4.52 -4.81
C LEU A 69 -8.44 -4.14 -5.29
N SER A 70 -9.37 -3.99 -4.36
CA SER A 70 -10.75 -3.57 -4.63
C SER A 70 -10.82 -2.19 -5.32
N TYR A 71 -9.94 -1.28 -4.90
CA TYR A 71 -9.76 0.03 -5.52
C TYR A 71 -9.33 -0.09 -6.99
N PHE A 72 -8.22 -0.78 -7.29
CA PHE A 72 -7.73 -0.90 -8.67
C PHE A 72 -8.69 -1.67 -9.57
N VAL A 73 -9.41 -2.65 -9.04
CA VAL A 73 -10.51 -3.32 -9.75
C VAL A 73 -11.59 -2.31 -10.14
N SER A 74 -11.99 -1.42 -9.22
CA SER A 74 -12.97 -0.35 -9.52
C SER A 74 -12.47 0.65 -10.56
N ARG A 75 -11.15 0.84 -10.66
CA ARG A 75 -10.51 1.76 -11.61
C ARG A 75 -10.18 1.10 -12.96
N GLY A 76 -10.36 -0.21 -13.10
CA GLY A 76 -9.99 -0.95 -14.31
C GLY A 76 -8.47 -1.12 -14.50
N GLU A 77 -7.66 -0.85 -13.47
CA GLU A 77 -6.20 -0.89 -13.53
C GLU A 77 -5.69 -2.29 -13.16
N ALA A 78 -5.72 -3.21 -14.14
CA ALA A 78 -5.34 -4.61 -13.94
C ALA A 78 -3.90 -4.79 -13.41
N GLY A 79 -2.97 -3.90 -13.78
CA GLY A 79 -1.61 -3.92 -13.29
C GLY A 79 -1.53 -3.67 -11.77
N GLY A 80 -2.19 -2.62 -11.30
CA GLY A 80 -2.31 -2.33 -9.87
C GLY A 80 -3.02 -3.47 -9.13
N ALA A 81 -4.15 -3.96 -9.66
CA ALA A 81 -4.89 -5.07 -9.06
C ALA A 81 -4.02 -6.33 -8.86
N ARG A 82 -3.23 -6.73 -9.86
CA ARG A 82 -2.33 -7.90 -9.73
C ARG A 82 -1.30 -7.75 -8.63
N ILE A 83 -0.67 -6.57 -8.51
CA ILE A 83 0.32 -6.29 -7.46
C ILE A 83 -0.33 -6.38 -6.08
N GLN A 84 -1.52 -5.81 -5.92
CA GLN A 84 -2.22 -5.85 -4.64
C GLN A 84 -2.69 -7.25 -4.27
N ALA A 85 -3.20 -8.04 -5.22
CA ALA A 85 -3.53 -9.44 -4.97
C ALA A 85 -2.31 -10.26 -4.53
N LEU A 86 -1.17 -10.06 -5.19
CA LEU A 86 0.08 -10.71 -4.81
C LEU A 86 0.56 -10.30 -3.42
N GLY A 87 0.45 -9.01 -3.09
CA GLY A 87 0.76 -8.48 -1.75
C GLY A 87 -0.14 -9.09 -0.68
N ALA A 88 -1.46 -9.14 -0.92
CA ALA A 88 -2.41 -9.75 -0.01
C ALA A 88 -2.10 -11.23 0.24
N LEU A 89 -1.92 -12.01 -0.82
CA LEU A 89 -1.58 -13.44 -0.70
C LEU A 89 -0.26 -13.68 0.03
N SER A 90 0.76 -12.87 -0.25
CA SER A 90 2.08 -13.01 0.37
C SER A 90 2.04 -12.63 1.86
N ASN A 91 1.33 -11.56 2.23
CA ASN A 91 1.15 -11.15 3.62
C ASN A 91 0.30 -12.16 4.40
N ALA A 92 -0.75 -12.71 3.78
CA ALA A 92 -1.54 -13.78 4.37
C ALA A 92 -0.70 -15.05 4.65
N ALA A 93 0.19 -15.43 3.72
CA ALA A 93 1.10 -16.56 3.91
C ALA A 93 2.05 -16.35 5.10
N VAL A 94 2.67 -15.16 5.21
CA VAL A 94 3.53 -14.83 6.35
C VAL A 94 2.75 -14.83 7.67
N LEU A 95 1.55 -14.23 7.71
CA LEU A 95 0.72 -14.24 8.91
C LEU A 95 0.31 -15.64 9.34
N ALA A 96 -0.03 -16.51 8.40
CA ALA A 96 -0.32 -17.91 8.69
C ALA A 96 0.89 -18.59 9.36
N GLN A 97 2.11 -18.34 8.87
CA GLN A 97 3.34 -18.89 9.48
C GLN A 97 3.59 -18.34 10.89
N VAL A 98 3.38 -17.04 11.12
CA VAL A 98 3.52 -16.40 12.44
C VAL A 98 2.48 -16.95 13.43
N PHE A 99 1.26 -17.18 12.97
CA PHE A 99 0.21 -17.83 13.77
C PHE A 99 0.56 -19.28 14.11
N LEU A 100 1.01 -20.07 13.12
CA LEU A 100 1.45 -21.46 13.34
C LEU A 100 2.64 -21.56 14.31
N ALA A 101 3.49 -20.53 14.37
CA ALA A 101 4.58 -20.43 15.34
C ALA A 101 4.13 -20.00 16.77
N GLY A 102 2.86 -19.63 16.95
CA GLY A 102 2.30 -19.21 18.25
C GLY A 102 2.51 -17.73 18.59
N HIS A 103 2.95 -16.90 17.64
CA HIS A 103 3.28 -15.47 17.88
C HIS A 103 2.18 -14.49 17.50
N MET A 104 1.02 -14.99 17.06
CA MET A 104 -0.17 -14.18 16.78
C MET A 104 -1.33 -14.62 17.68
N PRO A 105 -2.06 -13.69 18.33
CA PRO A 105 -3.23 -14.04 19.12
C PRO A 105 -4.29 -14.77 18.29
N THR A 106 -4.78 -15.91 18.77
CA THR A 106 -5.72 -16.79 18.06
C THR A 106 -6.99 -16.08 17.59
N VAL A 107 -7.58 -15.25 18.44
CA VAL A 107 -8.79 -14.47 18.10
C VAL A 107 -8.51 -13.50 16.95
N ALA A 108 -7.34 -12.85 16.97
CA ALA A 108 -6.94 -11.94 15.89
C ALA A 108 -6.72 -12.70 14.58
N ALA A 109 -6.09 -13.88 14.64
CA ALA A 109 -5.81 -14.70 13.46
C ALA A 109 -7.10 -15.15 12.75
N TYR A 110 -8.06 -15.72 13.49
CA TYR A 110 -9.32 -16.17 12.89
C TYR A 110 -10.18 -15.00 12.40
N THR A 111 -10.22 -13.90 13.14
CA THR A 111 -10.95 -12.69 12.72
C THR A 111 -10.39 -12.16 11.40
N LEU A 112 -9.06 -12.05 11.29
CA LEU A 112 -8.41 -11.56 10.08
C LEU A 112 -8.62 -12.51 8.90
N ALA A 113 -8.50 -13.82 9.11
CA ALA A 113 -8.74 -14.82 8.08
C ALA A 113 -10.17 -14.74 7.54
N ALA A 114 -11.17 -14.53 8.40
CA ALA A 114 -12.56 -14.36 7.99
C ALA A 114 -12.77 -13.08 7.17
N ILE A 115 -12.23 -11.94 7.63
CA ILE A 115 -12.29 -10.67 6.91
C ILE A 115 -11.66 -10.80 5.52
N GLU A 116 -10.47 -11.40 5.46
CA GLU A 116 -9.73 -11.58 4.21
C GLU A 116 -10.44 -12.52 3.24
N ALA A 117 -10.98 -13.64 3.74
CA ALA A 117 -11.76 -14.56 2.92
C ALA A 117 -12.98 -13.88 2.31
N VAL A 118 -13.71 -13.06 3.09
CA VAL A 118 -14.84 -12.27 2.59
C VAL A 118 -14.37 -11.24 1.56
N GLY A 119 -13.33 -10.46 1.86
CA GLY A 119 -12.82 -9.42 0.97
C GLY A 119 -12.35 -9.95 -0.37
N MET A 120 -11.58 -11.04 -0.35
CA MET A 120 -11.10 -11.70 -1.57
C MET A 120 -12.26 -12.31 -2.36
N SER A 121 -13.26 -12.91 -1.69
CA SER A 121 -14.42 -13.50 -2.37
C SER A 121 -15.29 -12.44 -3.06
N VAL A 122 -15.60 -11.34 -2.37
CA VAL A 122 -16.37 -10.23 -2.95
C VAL A 122 -15.61 -9.57 -4.10
N THR A 123 -14.29 -9.40 -3.96
CA THR A 123 -13.47 -8.84 -5.03
C THR A 123 -13.36 -9.78 -6.23
N LEU A 124 -13.23 -11.09 -6.02
CA LEU A 124 -13.28 -12.07 -7.10
C LEU A 124 -14.63 -12.07 -7.82
N ALA A 125 -15.74 -11.99 -7.07
CA ALA A 125 -17.08 -11.85 -7.64
C ALA A 125 -17.20 -10.56 -8.48
N LYS A 126 -16.57 -9.46 -8.07
CA LYS A 126 -16.49 -8.24 -8.87
C LYS A 126 -15.70 -8.45 -10.17
N VAL A 127 -14.49 -9.00 -10.07
CA VAL A 127 -13.59 -9.23 -11.21
C VAL A 127 -14.18 -10.17 -12.27
N THR A 128 -14.92 -11.18 -11.83
CA THR A 128 -15.58 -12.16 -12.72
C THR A 128 -16.90 -11.65 -13.32
N GLY A 129 -17.30 -10.41 -13.00
CA GLY A 129 -18.55 -9.81 -13.47
C GLY A 129 -19.80 -10.32 -12.74
N MET A 130 -19.66 -11.18 -11.72
CA MET A 130 -20.81 -11.68 -10.94
C MET A 130 -21.56 -10.57 -10.21
N LEU A 131 -20.89 -9.43 -9.92
CA LEU A 131 -21.50 -8.25 -9.29
C LEU A 131 -21.92 -7.15 -10.29
N ASP A 132 -21.69 -7.32 -11.59
CA ASP A 132 -21.96 -6.29 -12.61
C ASP A 132 -23.41 -6.28 -13.12
N GLY A 133 -24.26 -7.16 -12.59
CA GLY A 133 -25.69 -7.24 -12.88
C GLY A 133 -25.95 -8.09 -14.13
N SER A 134 -26.48 -9.29 -13.92
CA SER A 134 -26.81 -10.21 -15.03
C SER A 134 -28.21 -9.98 -15.62
N ARG A 135 -28.98 -9.00 -15.11
CA ARG A 135 -30.32 -8.65 -15.61
C ARG A 135 -30.59 -7.14 -15.53
N VAL A 136 -31.32 -6.61 -16.52
CA VAL A 136 -31.81 -5.22 -16.53
C VAL A 136 -32.66 -4.99 -15.27
N GLY A 137 -32.25 -4.03 -14.42
CA GLY A 137 -32.90 -3.71 -13.14
C GLY A 137 -32.20 -4.25 -11.89
N ASP A 138 -31.11 -5.02 -12.04
CA ASP A 138 -30.41 -5.63 -10.90
C ASP A 138 -29.45 -4.65 -10.20
N ASN A 139 -29.96 -3.93 -9.19
CA ASN A 139 -29.17 -3.04 -8.32
C ASN A 139 -28.47 -3.79 -7.17
N PHE A 140 -28.70 -5.11 -7.02
CA PHE A 140 -28.17 -5.88 -5.89
C PHE A 140 -26.65 -5.98 -5.92
N GLY A 141 -26.06 -6.36 -7.06
CA GLY A 141 -24.59 -6.48 -7.21
C GLY A 141 -23.87 -5.15 -6.94
N LYS A 142 -24.43 -4.03 -7.41
CA LYS A 142 -23.93 -2.68 -7.11
C LYS A 142 -24.06 -2.34 -5.63
N GLY A 143 -25.18 -2.68 -5.00
CA GLY A 143 -25.41 -2.47 -3.57
C GLY A 143 -24.45 -3.28 -2.69
N VAL A 144 -24.19 -4.54 -3.03
CA VAL A 144 -23.20 -5.39 -2.35
C VAL A 144 -21.80 -4.82 -2.50
N TRP A 145 -21.40 -4.44 -3.71
CA TRP A 145 -20.09 -3.83 -3.96
C TRP A 145 -19.90 -2.54 -3.17
N GLN A 146 -20.90 -1.64 -3.18
CA GLN A 146 -20.82 -0.39 -2.44
C GLN A 146 -20.79 -0.61 -0.93
N SER A 147 -21.61 -1.52 -0.40
CA SER A 147 -21.63 -1.84 1.04
C SER A 147 -20.31 -2.45 1.48
N TYR A 148 -19.70 -3.27 0.63
CA TYR A 148 -18.37 -3.80 0.85
C TYR A 148 -17.31 -2.69 0.91
N LEU A 149 -17.29 -1.78 -0.07
CA LEU A 149 -16.38 -0.62 -0.03
C LEU A 149 -16.61 0.27 1.20
N ASP A 150 -17.87 0.47 1.60
CA ASP A 150 -18.22 1.24 2.78
C ASP A 150 -17.68 0.57 4.06
N ALA A 151 -17.85 -0.75 4.19
CA ALA A 151 -17.30 -1.53 5.29
C ALA A 151 -15.77 -1.48 5.34
N LEU A 152 -15.11 -1.57 4.17
CA LEU A 152 -13.66 -1.40 4.06
C LEU A 152 -13.20 0.00 4.47
N GLY A 153 -13.99 1.04 4.20
CA GLY A 153 -13.73 2.41 4.67
C GLY A 153 -13.72 2.50 6.19
N VAL A 154 -14.76 1.96 6.85
CA VAL A 154 -14.84 1.92 8.32
C VAL A 154 -13.68 1.12 8.90
N LEU A 155 -13.43 -0.09 8.37
CA LEU A 155 -12.33 -0.95 8.80
C LEU A 155 -10.97 -0.26 8.62
N GLY A 156 -10.74 0.37 7.46
CA GLY A 156 -9.51 1.06 7.13
C GLY A 156 -9.19 2.18 8.12
N VAL A 157 -10.18 3.05 8.42
CA VAL A 157 -10.00 4.14 9.40
C VAL A 157 -9.76 3.58 10.81
N THR A 158 -10.53 2.57 11.22
CA THR A 158 -10.39 1.90 12.53
C THR A 158 -8.98 1.37 12.73
N VAL A 159 -8.50 0.58 11.78
CA VAL A 159 -7.18 -0.08 11.86
C VAL A 159 -6.06 0.94 11.72
N LEU A 160 -6.22 1.96 10.87
CA LEU A 160 -5.19 3.00 10.68
C LEU A 160 -4.92 3.75 11.98
N VAL A 161 -5.98 4.24 12.65
CA VAL A 161 -5.85 4.96 13.91
C VAL A 161 -5.32 4.04 15.02
N GLN A 162 -5.76 2.78 15.05
CA GLN A 162 -5.25 1.81 16.01
C GLN A 162 -3.75 1.54 15.83
N ALA A 163 -3.32 1.27 14.60
CA ALA A 163 -1.92 1.00 14.27
C ALA A 163 -1.03 2.21 14.57
N LEU A 164 -1.49 3.42 14.25
CA LEU A 164 -0.81 4.67 14.59
C LEU A 164 -0.61 4.80 16.11
N SER A 165 -1.68 4.59 16.88
CA SER A 165 -1.62 4.71 18.33
C SER A 165 -0.65 3.71 18.94
N MET A 166 -0.71 2.43 18.54
CA MET A 166 0.18 1.39 19.06
C MET A 166 1.65 1.69 18.77
N THR A 167 1.96 2.17 17.56
CA THR A 167 3.34 2.52 17.18
C THR A 167 3.88 3.73 17.95
N ILE A 168 3.06 4.77 18.12
CA ILE A 168 3.47 6.00 18.81
C ILE A 168 3.64 5.76 20.31
N THR A 169 2.64 5.13 20.94
CA THR A 169 2.56 4.99 22.40
C THR A 169 3.23 3.73 22.93
N GLY A 170 3.44 2.71 22.09
CA GLY A 170 3.86 1.37 22.52
C GLY A 170 2.79 0.59 23.31
N GLY A 171 1.60 1.18 23.51
CA GLY A 171 0.51 0.59 24.27
C GLY A 171 -0.36 -0.35 23.43
N THR A 172 -1.11 -1.20 24.12
CA THR A 172 -2.09 -2.14 23.52
C THR A 172 -3.54 -1.66 23.66
N ALA A 173 -3.73 -0.41 24.07
CA ALA A 173 -5.03 0.25 24.21
C ALA A 173 -5.79 0.23 22.88
N THR A 174 -7.01 -0.32 22.87
CA THR A 174 -7.86 -0.46 21.67
C THR A 174 -8.83 0.71 21.49
N GLN A 175 -8.96 1.59 22.50
CA GLN A 175 -9.87 2.73 22.48
C GLN A 175 -9.66 3.66 21.27
N PRO A 176 -8.41 3.98 20.84
CA PRO A 176 -8.21 4.85 19.69
C PRO A 176 -8.84 4.31 18.41
N GLY A 177 -8.64 3.01 18.12
CA GLY A 177 -9.27 2.35 16.99
C GLY A 177 -10.78 2.32 17.09
N VAL A 178 -11.33 1.93 18.25
CA VAL A 178 -12.78 1.85 18.47
C VAL A 178 -13.46 3.21 18.27
N LEU A 179 -12.91 4.28 18.84
CA LEU A 179 -13.45 5.63 18.70
C LEU A 179 -13.38 6.11 17.24
N ALA A 180 -12.28 5.84 16.54
CA ALA A 180 -12.15 6.16 15.13
C ALA A 180 -13.16 5.40 14.26
N GLY A 181 -13.36 4.11 14.54
CA GLY A 181 -14.34 3.28 13.84
C GLY A 181 -15.78 3.74 14.05
N LEU A 182 -16.15 4.10 15.29
CA LEU A 182 -17.46 4.69 15.60
C LEU A 182 -17.65 6.03 14.89
N GLY A 183 -16.61 6.88 14.86
CA GLY A 183 -16.63 8.14 14.11
C GLY A 183 -16.80 7.92 12.62
N ALA A 184 -16.07 6.96 12.04
CA ALA A 184 -16.16 6.61 10.63
C ALA A 184 -17.55 6.06 10.25
N LEU A 185 -18.10 5.17 11.07
CA LEU A 185 -19.45 4.65 10.90
C LEU A 185 -20.50 5.77 11.00
N THR A 186 -20.36 6.66 11.98
CA THR A 186 -21.26 7.81 12.15
C THR A 186 -21.21 8.73 10.92
N PHE A 187 -20.02 9.03 10.42
CA PHE A 187 -19.84 9.84 9.21
C PHE A 187 -20.52 9.19 8.00
N LEU A 188 -20.27 7.89 7.76
CA LEU A 188 -20.90 7.13 6.69
C LEU A 188 -22.44 7.17 6.79
N LEU A 189 -23.00 6.94 7.97
CA LEU A 189 -24.45 6.98 8.17
C LEU A 189 -25.02 8.38 7.90
N LEU A 190 -24.35 9.44 8.36
CA LEU A 190 -24.77 10.81 8.08
C LEU A 190 -24.69 11.15 6.57
N ASP A 191 -23.68 10.66 5.86
CA ASP A 191 -23.54 10.83 4.42
C ASP A 191 -24.69 10.14 3.67
N LYS A 192 -24.96 8.87 3.99
CA LYS A 192 -26.05 8.07 3.39
C LYS A 192 -27.44 8.65 3.68
N LEU A 193 -27.60 9.32 4.82
CA LEU A 193 -28.85 9.99 5.19
C LEU A 193 -28.97 11.41 4.60
N GLY A 194 -27.95 11.90 3.88
CA GLY A 194 -27.95 13.27 3.34
C GLY A 194 -27.90 14.35 4.42
N LYS A 195 -27.44 14.01 5.63
CA LYS A 195 -27.39 14.92 6.79
C LYS A 195 -26.05 15.64 6.94
N LEU A 196 -25.05 15.30 6.12
CA LEU A 196 -23.78 16.03 6.10
C LEU A 196 -23.94 17.40 5.42
N PRO A 197 -23.16 18.40 5.87
CA PRO A 197 -22.98 19.65 5.13
C PRO A 197 -22.60 19.42 3.67
N GLN A 198 -23.04 20.30 2.77
CA GLN A 198 -22.84 20.13 1.31
C GLN A 198 -21.37 19.93 0.91
N ASN A 199 -20.42 20.52 1.65
CA ASN A 199 -18.99 20.36 1.40
C ASN A 199 -18.41 19.00 1.84
N LEU A 200 -19.16 18.19 2.59
CA LEU A 200 -18.74 16.87 3.09
C LEU A 200 -19.51 15.71 2.44
N GLN A 201 -20.60 16.00 1.75
CA GLN A 201 -21.39 14.99 1.04
C GLN A 201 -20.53 14.30 -0.04
N GLY A 202 -20.59 12.97 -0.08
CA GLY A 202 -19.86 12.17 -1.07
C GLY A 202 -18.36 12.03 -0.81
N VAL A 203 -17.79 12.70 0.19
CA VAL A 203 -16.36 12.53 0.57
C VAL A 203 -16.05 11.08 0.94
N TRP A 204 -17.03 10.35 1.47
CA TRP A 204 -16.86 8.96 1.90
C TRP A 204 -16.33 8.04 0.79
N VAL A 205 -16.69 8.30 -0.47
CA VAL A 205 -16.23 7.48 -1.62
C VAL A 205 -14.71 7.40 -1.73
N LEU A 206 -14.00 8.40 -1.20
CA LEU A 206 -12.54 8.49 -1.22
C LEU A 206 -11.89 7.79 -0.01
N VAL A 207 -12.64 7.63 1.09
CA VAL A 207 -12.10 7.18 2.39
C VAL A 207 -11.47 5.80 2.33
N PRO A 208 -12.09 4.75 1.75
CA PRO A 208 -11.50 3.41 1.73
C PRO A 208 -10.13 3.39 1.05
N ALA A 209 -10.03 4.05 -0.11
CA ALA A 209 -8.80 4.10 -0.91
C ALA A 209 -7.67 4.82 -0.17
N TRP A 210 -7.95 5.98 0.42
CA TRP A 210 -6.96 6.72 1.20
C TRP A 210 -6.55 6.01 2.48
N ALA A 211 -7.50 5.43 3.22
CA ALA A 211 -7.21 4.66 4.41
C ALA A 211 -6.27 3.49 4.09
N ALA A 212 -6.51 2.79 2.98
CA ALA A 212 -5.64 1.72 2.51
C ALA A 212 -4.24 2.20 2.10
N THR A 213 -4.15 3.31 1.38
CA THR A 213 -2.85 3.92 1.03
C THR A 213 -2.05 4.29 2.28
N PHE A 214 -2.70 4.86 3.31
CA PHE A 214 -2.01 5.18 4.55
C PHE A 214 -1.65 3.95 5.38
N LEU A 215 -2.53 2.93 5.43
CA LEU A 215 -2.22 1.63 6.07
C LEU A 215 -1.01 0.97 5.42
N PHE A 216 -0.98 0.90 4.10
CA PHE A 216 0.14 0.37 3.32
C PHE A 216 1.41 1.20 3.56
N GLY A 217 1.29 2.53 3.52
CA GLY A 217 2.40 3.45 3.75
C GLY A 217 2.93 3.43 5.19
N PHE A 218 2.18 2.88 6.15
CA PHE A 218 2.55 2.94 7.55
C PHE A 218 3.64 1.94 7.95
N GLN A 219 3.67 0.76 7.34
CA GLN A 219 4.66 -0.29 7.65
C GLN A 219 6.11 0.21 7.60
N PRO A 220 6.58 0.92 6.56
CA PRO A 220 7.96 1.41 6.55
C PRO A 220 8.23 2.53 7.58
N VAL A 221 7.20 3.30 8.00
CA VAL A 221 7.34 4.30 9.07
C VAL A 221 7.63 3.61 10.39
N ALA A 222 6.86 2.57 10.73
CA ALA A 222 7.07 1.80 11.95
C ALA A 222 8.49 1.21 11.98
N GLN A 223 8.98 0.69 10.86
CA GLN A 223 10.34 0.19 10.74
C GLN A 223 11.38 1.31 10.95
N LEU A 224 11.23 2.47 10.31
CA LEU A 224 12.16 3.60 10.48
C LEU A 224 12.18 4.10 11.93
N VAL A 225 11.02 4.20 12.58
CA VAL A 225 10.93 4.56 14.00
C VAL A 225 11.66 3.54 14.87
N SER A 226 11.50 2.24 14.59
CA SER A 226 12.25 1.18 15.28
C SER A 226 13.75 1.36 15.09
N ASN A 227 14.21 1.59 13.86
CA ASN A 227 15.63 1.76 13.52
C ASN A 227 16.27 2.94 14.27
N LEU A 228 15.52 4.01 14.47
CA LEU A 228 15.99 5.21 15.16
C LEU A 228 15.97 5.04 16.68
N ARG A 229 15.04 4.25 17.23
CA ARG A 229 14.92 3.99 18.68
C ARG A 229 15.91 2.93 19.16
N ASP A 230 16.15 1.90 18.35
CA ASP A 230 17.06 0.81 18.64
C ASP A 230 17.95 0.51 17.42
N PRO A 231 19.17 1.07 17.37
CA PRO A 231 20.10 0.84 16.26
C PRO A 231 20.46 -0.64 16.05
N THR A 232 20.26 -1.51 17.05
CA THR A 232 20.51 -2.95 16.88
C THR A 232 19.47 -3.61 15.98
N SER A 233 18.28 -3.01 15.83
CA SER A 233 17.23 -3.50 14.93
C SER A 233 17.65 -3.44 13.45
N LEU A 234 18.60 -2.58 13.10
CA LEU A 234 19.14 -2.48 11.74
C LEU A 234 19.80 -3.78 11.26
N ALA A 235 20.33 -4.59 12.18
CA ALA A 235 20.91 -5.89 11.85
C ALA A 235 19.89 -6.88 11.29
N GLY A 236 18.60 -6.69 11.61
CA GLY A 236 17.51 -7.52 11.10
C GLY A 236 17.01 -7.12 9.71
N ILE A 237 17.51 -6.03 9.11
CA ILE A 237 16.99 -5.52 7.84
C ILE A 237 17.77 -6.09 6.66
N ALA A 238 17.07 -6.83 5.79
CA ALA A 238 17.62 -7.28 4.53
C ALA A 238 17.67 -6.14 3.50
N VAL A 239 18.88 -5.64 3.19
CA VAL A 239 19.13 -4.63 2.15
C VAL A 239 18.44 -5.00 0.82
N PRO A 240 18.51 -6.24 0.31
CA PRO A 240 17.85 -6.60 -0.94
C PRO A 240 16.32 -6.39 -0.90
N SER A 241 15.67 -6.71 0.22
CA SER A 241 14.23 -6.50 0.39
C SER A 241 13.88 -5.01 0.38
N VAL A 242 14.69 -4.17 1.01
CA VAL A 242 14.51 -2.70 0.97
C VAL A 242 14.65 -2.17 -0.45
N VAL A 243 15.68 -2.61 -1.20
CA VAL A 243 15.90 -2.19 -2.59
C VAL A 243 14.77 -2.68 -3.50
N LEU A 244 14.35 -3.94 -3.36
CA LEU A 244 13.23 -4.48 -4.14
C LEU A 244 11.94 -3.72 -3.83
N ALA A 245 11.62 -3.45 -2.57
CA ALA A 245 10.45 -2.66 -2.20
C ALA A 245 10.53 -1.23 -2.77
N MET A 246 11.69 -0.58 -2.67
CA MET A 246 11.93 0.76 -3.23
C MET A 246 11.69 0.80 -4.74
N VAL A 247 12.33 -0.11 -5.47
CA VAL A 247 12.27 -0.17 -6.94
C VAL A 247 10.87 -0.57 -7.41
N SER A 248 10.25 -1.57 -6.78
CA SER A 248 8.89 -2.03 -7.15
C SER A 248 7.89 -0.88 -7.04
N ASN A 249 7.97 -0.09 -5.97
CA ASN A 249 7.15 1.09 -5.79
C ASN A 249 7.49 2.20 -6.80
N ALA A 250 8.77 2.48 -7.04
CA ALA A 250 9.20 3.48 -8.01
C ALA A 250 8.67 3.18 -9.43
N LEU A 251 8.71 1.91 -9.85
CA LEU A 251 8.23 1.45 -11.15
C LEU A 251 6.73 1.68 -11.38
N MET A 252 5.93 1.80 -10.31
CA MET A 252 4.49 2.08 -10.43
C MET A 252 4.17 3.57 -10.59
N VAL A 253 5.05 4.47 -10.12
CA VAL A 253 4.82 5.92 -10.10
C VAL A 253 4.46 6.49 -11.49
N PRO A 254 5.12 6.10 -12.59
CA PRO A 254 4.77 6.61 -13.92
C PRO A 254 3.35 6.28 -14.34
N ARG A 255 2.83 5.08 -14.04
CA ARG A 255 1.44 4.71 -14.38
C ARG A 255 0.44 5.47 -13.53
N ALA A 256 0.72 5.64 -12.25
CA ALA A 256 -0.12 6.43 -11.35
C ALA A 256 -0.23 7.89 -11.80
N LEU A 257 0.89 8.48 -12.24
CA LEU A 257 0.88 9.81 -12.85
C LEU A 257 0.11 9.83 -14.16
N PHE A 258 0.37 8.88 -15.07
CA PHE A 258 -0.30 8.81 -16.37
C PHE A 258 -1.83 8.72 -16.25
N THR A 259 -2.32 7.92 -15.31
CA THR A 259 -3.75 7.71 -15.03
C THR A 259 -4.38 8.81 -14.16
N GLU A 260 -3.58 9.80 -13.76
CA GLU A 260 -3.96 10.86 -12.81
C GLU A 260 -4.58 10.31 -11.52
N ASP A 261 -4.02 9.21 -11.01
CA ASP A 261 -4.52 8.52 -9.83
C ASP A 261 -3.71 8.92 -8.59
N ALA A 262 -4.27 9.82 -7.78
CA ALA A 262 -3.56 10.37 -6.63
C ALA A 262 -3.35 9.35 -5.50
N VAL A 263 -4.30 8.43 -5.29
CA VAL A 263 -4.20 7.37 -4.29
C VAL A 263 -3.02 6.46 -4.64
N TRP A 264 -2.95 6.04 -5.91
CA TRP A 264 -1.87 5.21 -6.40
C TRP A 264 -0.53 5.96 -6.41
N PHE A 265 -0.54 7.25 -6.79
CA PHE A 265 0.67 8.06 -6.83
C PHE A 265 1.24 8.24 -5.44
N VAL A 266 0.43 8.65 -4.46
CA VAL A 266 0.90 8.83 -3.08
C VAL A 266 1.42 7.50 -2.53
N GLY A 267 0.69 6.39 -2.69
CA GLY A 267 1.14 5.09 -2.21
C GLY A 267 2.48 4.65 -2.80
N SER A 268 2.63 4.75 -4.13
CA SER A 268 3.84 4.32 -4.84
C SER A 268 5.02 5.27 -4.60
N ALA A 269 4.78 6.58 -4.62
CA ALA A 269 5.80 7.59 -4.34
C ALA A 269 6.31 7.41 -2.91
N TRP A 270 5.40 7.31 -1.95
CA TRP A 270 5.71 7.08 -0.55
C TRP A 270 6.52 5.82 -0.33
N GLY A 271 6.05 4.66 -0.85
CA GLY A 271 6.77 3.39 -0.70
C GLY A 271 8.19 3.45 -1.27
N SER A 272 8.38 4.14 -2.38
CA SER A 272 9.71 4.31 -2.98
C SER A 272 10.62 5.23 -2.17
N LEU A 273 10.11 6.37 -1.69
CA LEU A 273 10.87 7.31 -0.86
C LEU A 273 11.21 6.73 0.51
N MET A 274 10.31 5.95 1.09
CA MET A 274 10.55 5.26 2.36
C MET A 274 11.57 4.14 2.21
N GLY A 275 11.58 3.41 1.10
CA GLY A 275 12.66 2.48 0.80
C GLY A 275 14.02 3.18 0.71
N TRP A 276 14.08 4.35 0.06
CA TRP A 276 15.29 5.17 0.06
C TRP A 276 15.69 5.64 1.48
N ALA A 277 14.73 6.09 2.30
CA ALA A 277 14.98 6.49 3.68
C ALA A 277 15.48 5.33 4.56
N GLN A 278 15.01 4.10 4.32
CA GLN A 278 15.52 2.91 4.98
C GLN A 278 16.97 2.62 4.57
N LEU A 279 17.34 2.76 3.29
CA LEU A 279 18.74 2.67 2.86
C LEU A 279 19.61 3.74 3.51
N LEU A 280 19.09 4.96 3.67
CA LEU A 280 19.78 6.02 4.40
C LEU A 280 20.02 5.62 5.85
N SER A 281 19.01 5.05 6.54
CA SER A 281 19.17 4.58 7.92
C SER A 281 20.25 3.49 8.06
N LEU A 282 20.35 2.57 7.09
CA LEU A 282 21.38 1.54 7.04
C LEU A 282 22.77 2.12 6.72
N CYS A 283 22.83 3.15 5.88
CA CYS A 283 24.08 3.85 5.58
C CYS A 283 24.60 4.60 6.80
N LEU A 284 23.71 5.23 7.57
CA LEU A 284 24.08 6.00 8.76
C LEU A 284 24.35 5.11 9.98
N GLY A 285 23.66 3.98 10.10
CA GLY A 285 23.78 3.07 11.24
C GLY A 285 25.05 2.24 11.24
N THR A 286 25.52 1.93 12.45
CA THR A 286 26.70 1.10 12.71
C THR A 286 26.34 -0.07 13.63
N SER A 287 26.94 -1.23 13.38
CA SER A 287 26.92 -2.39 14.26
C SER A 287 27.64 -2.08 15.59
N PRO A 288 27.48 -2.92 16.62
CA PRO A 288 28.29 -2.84 17.85
C PRO A 288 29.80 -2.92 17.60
N SER A 289 30.23 -3.51 16.47
CA SER A 289 31.64 -3.55 16.05
C SER A 289 32.10 -2.29 15.30
N GLY A 290 31.24 -1.28 15.14
CA GLY A 290 31.54 -0.03 14.45
C GLY A 290 31.45 -0.08 12.92
N ALA A 291 31.13 -1.25 12.35
CA ALA A 291 30.94 -1.40 10.90
C ALA A 291 29.58 -0.85 10.47
N ARG A 292 29.50 -0.17 9.32
CA ARG A 292 28.20 0.31 8.78
C ARG A 292 27.37 -0.83 8.21
N PHE A 293 26.04 -0.74 8.34
CA PHE A 293 25.13 -1.73 7.74
C PHE A 293 25.03 -1.60 6.21
N LEU A 294 25.29 -0.40 5.66
CA LEU A 294 25.41 -0.16 4.23
C LEU A 294 26.62 0.73 3.94
N ALA A 295 27.44 0.31 2.97
CA ALA A 295 28.63 1.08 2.59
C ALA A 295 28.22 2.42 1.91
N PRO A 296 28.83 3.56 2.29
CA PRO A 296 28.49 4.86 1.70
C PRO A 296 28.55 4.93 0.17
N PRO A 297 29.52 4.31 -0.53
CA PRO A 297 29.54 4.29 -1.99
C PRO A 297 28.32 3.58 -2.61
N ILE A 298 27.84 2.50 -1.98
CA ILE A 298 26.66 1.75 -2.44
C ILE A 298 25.40 2.60 -2.25
N PHE A 299 25.28 3.28 -1.11
CA PHE A 299 24.17 4.20 -0.86
C PHE A 299 24.16 5.37 -1.85
N ALA A 300 25.31 5.98 -2.11
CA ALA A 300 25.45 7.09 -3.05
C ALA A 300 25.06 6.66 -4.48
N ALA A 301 25.55 5.51 -4.95
CA ALA A 301 25.17 4.96 -6.25
C ALA A 301 23.66 4.67 -6.34
N SER A 302 23.09 4.05 -5.31
CA SER A 302 21.66 3.76 -5.23
C SER A 302 20.82 5.04 -5.26
N THR A 303 21.24 6.07 -4.53
CA THR A 303 20.61 7.39 -4.49
C THR A 303 20.66 8.07 -5.86
N ALA A 304 21.82 8.07 -6.52
CA ALA A 304 21.98 8.65 -7.85
C ALA A 304 21.07 7.97 -8.88
N VAL A 305 21.04 6.63 -8.90
CA VAL A 305 20.16 5.85 -9.78
C VAL A 305 18.69 6.16 -9.51
N PHE A 306 18.29 6.16 -8.23
CA PHE A 306 16.91 6.43 -7.82
C PHE A 306 16.42 7.82 -8.25
N PHE A 307 17.16 8.88 -7.93
CA PHE A 307 16.74 10.23 -8.30
C PHE A 307 16.89 10.52 -9.79
N THR A 308 17.83 9.87 -10.48
CA THR A 308 17.91 9.94 -11.95
C THR A 308 16.67 9.30 -12.59
N TYR A 309 16.25 8.13 -12.10
CA TYR A 309 15.01 7.50 -12.53
C TYR A 309 13.81 8.43 -12.34
N TRP A 310 13.67 9.04 -11.16
CA TRP A 310 12.64 10.04 -10.86
C TRP A 310 12.62 11.21 -11.84
N ALA A 311 13.77 11.83 -12.08
CA ALA A 311 13.89 12.95 -13.00
C ALA A 311 13.51 12.56 -14.44
N LEU A 312 13.94 11.38 -14.89
CA LEU A 312 13.67 10.90 -16.25
C LEU A 312 12.18 10.65 -16.50
N PHE A 313 11.47 10.00 -15.57
CA PHE A 313 10.05 9.72 -15.80
C PHE A 313 9.17 10.96 -15.60
N LEU A 314 9.48 11.85 -14.66
CA LEU A 314 8.75 13.12 -14.52
C LEU A 314 8.87 13.94 -15.80
N ARG A 315 10.05 13.94 -16.43
CA ARG A 315 10.27 14.57 -17.73
C ARG A 315 9.46 13.91 -18.83
N ALA A 316 9.42 12.58 -18.86
CA ALA A 316 8.63 11.83 -19.83
C ALA A 316 7.13 12.12 -19.69
N ASP A 317 6.60 12.17 -18.46
CA ASP A 317 5.18 12.45 -18.18
C ASP A 317 4.80 13.89 -18.56
N CYS A 318 5.66 14.87 -18.24
CA CYS A 318 5.48 16.25 -18.67
C CYS A 318 5.40 16.35 -20.20
N LYS A 319 6.30 15.65 -20.89
CA LYS A 319 6.33 15.64 -22.36
C LYS A 319 5.07 15.00 -22.94
N SER A 320 4.59 13.88 -22.38
CA SER A 320 3.35 13.26 -22.87
C SER A 320 2.12 14.13 -22.64
N LYS A 321 2.09 14.90 -21.54
CA LYS A 321 0.95 15.77 -21.19
C LYS A 321 1.08 17.20 -21.74
N GLY A 322 2.16 17.52 -22.44
CA GLY A 322 2.44 18.89 -22.91
C GLY A 322 2.61 19.91 -21.80
N GLN A 323 3.03 19.51 -20.59
CA GLN A 323 3.20 20.41 -19.45
C GLN A 323 4.60 21.05 -19.42
N PRO A 324 4.73 22.33 -19.02
CA PRO A 324 5.98 23.08 -19.14
C PRO A 324 7.03 22.79 -18.05
N GLY A 325 6.72 22.00 -17.02
CA GLY A 325 7.66 21.78 -15.90
C GLY A 325 7.42 20.52 -15.09
N LEU A 326 8.51 19.92 -14.59
CA LEU A 326 8.54 18.66 -13.84
C LEU A 326 7.62 18.66 -12.63
N PHE A 327 7.64 19.74 -11.86
CA PHE A 327 6.84 19.89 -10.65
C PHE A 327 5.36 20.10 -10.93
N ASN A 328 5.01 20.61 -12.10
CA ASN A 328 3.61 20.89 -12.44
C ASN A 328 2.80 19.60 -12.54
N THR A 329 3.42 18.46 -12.86
CA THR A 329 2.64 17.25 -13.07
C THR A 329 2.24 16.58 -11.76
N ALA A 330 3.18 16.44 -10.82
CA ALA A 330 2.88 15.93 -9.47
C ALA A 330 2.07 16.95 -8.66
N ALA A 331 2.40 18.25 -8.74
CA ALA A 331 1.63 19.28 -8.05
C ALA A 331 0.22 19.41 -8.61
N ALA A 332 0.02 19.36 -9.93
CA ALA A 332 -1.34 19.40 -10.51
C ALA A 332 -2.15 18.16 -10.15
N LEU A 333 -1.53 16.99 -9.99
CA LEU A 333 -2.24 15.80 -9.51
C LEU A 333 -2.72 15.98 -8.06
N LEU A 334 -1.84 16.44 -7.18
CA LEU A 334 -2.15 16.62 -5.76
C LEU A 334 -3.08 17.83 -5.49
N LEU A 335 -2.91 18.92 -6.25
CA LEU A 335 -3.76 20.12 -6.16
C LEU A 335 -5.06 19.96 -6.97
N GLY A 336 -5.08 19.10 -7.99
CA GLY A 336 -6.27 18.74 -8.76
C GLY A 336 -7.34 18.05 -7.90
N LEU A 337 -6.95 17.41 -6.80
CA LEU A 337 -7.86 16.93 -5.75
C LEU A 337 -8.67 18.06 -5.08
N ALA A 338 -8.16 19.29 -5.07
CA ALA A 338 -8.87 20.45 -4.52
C ALA A 338 -9.81 21.12 -5.55
N ASN A 339 -9.59 20.90 -6.85
CA ASN A 339 -10.30 21.59 -7.94
C ASN A 339 -11.28 20.71 -8.73
N LYS A 340 -11.12 19.37 -8.73
CA LYS A 340 -12.17 18.45 -9.18
C LYS A 340 -13.18 18.31 -8.04
N ARG A 341 -14.04 19.32 -7.86
CA ARG A 341 -15.30 19.15 -7.11
C ARG A 341 -16.05 18.00 -7.81
N VAL A 342 -16.23 16.90 -7.09
CA VAL A 342 -17.18 15.83 -7.45
C VAL A 342 -18.58 16.43 -7.52
#